data_AF-A0A7S1REY5-F1
#
_entry.id   AF-A0A7S1REY5-F1
#
_cell.length_a   1.000
_cell.length_b   1.000
_cell.length_c   1.000
_cell.angle_alpha   90.00
_cell.angle_beta   90.00
_cell.angle_gamma   90.00
#
_symmetry.space_group_name_H-M   'P 1'
#
loop_
_entity.id
_entity.type
_entity.pdbx_description
1 polymer ?
#
loop_
_entity_poly.entity_id
_entity_poly.type
_entity_poly.pdbx_seq_one_letter_code
_entity_poly.pdbx_strand_id
1 'polypeptide(L)'
;APPPLPRAEASSAGRGILDLLFPGFDTDTFIWRMSVLQVVEYVGSLLLGSTFGAPKLCSLYLLGASWGPAIASGALWRLFLPMMLHANTLHIFFNLFFQLRIGFGMEKQFGRRKFCLLYLFSGFLGNLLSVVADPMKLAVGASTSGFGLLGVWAAEVLLTWDLLGESRPKVLMWFAFMLLSCIMMSAVSPNVDFMGHFGGALAGFLLAVILADMPEEHRPPWYGAAKTLAKHATALLVLGSLLEAVALGPDGPLPRCGTVLRPRQLPF
;
A
#
# COMPACT_ATOMS: atom_id res chain seq x y z
N ALA A 1 -39.73 -20.72 -28.77
CA ALA A 1 -39.39 -21.19 -27.42
C ALA A 1 -38.52 -20.15 -26.75
N PRO A 2 -38.73 -19.80 -25.47
CA PRO A 2 -37.81 -18.92 -24.75
C PRO A 2 -36.41 -19.57 -24.64
N PRO A 3 -35.32 -18.80 -24.56
CA PRO A 3 -33.99 -19.35 -24.33
C PRO A 3 -33.94 -20.09 -22.99
N PRO A 4 -33.20 -21.21 -22.90
CA PRO A 4 -33.05 -21.92 -21.65
C PRO A 4 -32.42 -21.01 -20.61
N LEU A 5 -33.02 -20.93 -19.42
CA LEU A 5 -32.46 -20.24 -18.27
C LEU A 5 -31.03 -20.74 -18.01
N PRO A 6 -30.06 -19.86 -17.68
CA PRO A 6 -28.74 -20.30 -17.31
C PRO A 6 -28.85 -21.28 -16.14
N ARG A 7 -28.28 -22.48 -16.32
CA ARG A 7 -28.18 -23.47 -15.25
C ARG A 7 -27.46 -22.80 -14.09
N ALA A 8 -28.13 -22.74 -12.94
CA ALA A 8 -27.46 -22.45 -11.68
C ALA A 8 -26.35 -23.50 -11.53
N GLU A 9 -25.09 -23.09 -11.71
CA GLU A 9 -23.96 -23.89 -11.28
C GLU A 9 -24.03 -24.01 -9.76
N ALA A 10 -24.67 -25.08 -9.30
CA ALA A 10 -24.48 -25.58 -7.96
C ALA A 10 -23.04 -26.09 -7.85
N SER A 11 -22.13 -25.23 -7.38
CA SER A 11 -20.93 -25.67 -6.68
C SER A 11 -20.83 -24.97 -5.31
N SER A 12 -21.77 -25.32 -4.43
CA SER A 12 -21.63 -25.08 -2.98
C SER A 12 -20.75 -26.14 -2.31
N ALA A 13 -19.80 -26.73 -3.04
CA ALA A 13 -18.88 -27.75 -2.54
C ALA A 13 -17.57 -27.10 -2.09
N GLY A 14 -17.45 -26.87 -0.77
CA GLY A 14 -16.19 -26.69 -0.06
C GLY A 14 -15.35 -25.46 -0.43
N ARG A 15 -15.83 -24.24 -0.12
CA ARG A 15 -14.89 -23.11 -0.04
C ARG A 15 -13.97 -23.36 1.16
N GLY A 16 -12.70 -23.66 0.90
CA GLY A 16 -11.72 -23.83 1.95
C GLY A 16 -11.58 -22.53 2.75
N ILE A 17 -11.05 -22.61 3.98
CA ILE A 17 -10.81 -21.41 4.80
C ILE A 17 -9.95 -20.36 4.07
N LEU A 18 -9.08 -20.82 3.17
CA LEU A 18 -8.28 -19.97 2.29
C LEU A 18 -9.12 -19.15 1.31
N ASP A 19 -10.18 -19.73 0.71
CA ASP A 19 -11.07 -18.98 -0.21
C ASP A 19 -11.93 -17.96 0.52
N LEU A 20 -12.26 -18.23 1.79
CA LEU A 20 -13.00 -17.30 2.64
C LEU A 20 -12.13 -16.09 3.02
N LEU A 21 -10.89 -16.35 3.44
CA LEU A 21 -9.96 -15.33 3.90
C LEU A 21 -9.28 -14.58 2.73
N PHE A 22 -8.98 -15.27 1.63
CA PHE A 22 -8.23 -14.74 0.49
C PHE A 22 -8.89 -15.19 -0.83
N PRO A 23 -10.06 -14.62 -1.17
CA PRO A 23 -10.76 -15.01 -2.39
C PRO A 23 -9.91 -14.69 -3.63
N GLY A 24 -9.72 -15.69 -4.48
CA GLY A 24 -8.87 -15.56 -5.67
C GLY A 24 -7.37 -15.73 -5.39
N PHE A 25 -7.03 -16.44 -4.30
CA PHE A 25 -5.65 -16.82 -4.00
C PHE A 25 -4.97 -17.47 -5.23
N ASP A 26 -3.82 -16.92 -5.59
CA ASP A 26 -2.99 -17.40 -6.69
C ASP A 26 -1.53 -17.00 -6.44
N THR A 27 -0.64 -18.00 -6.40
CA THR A 27 0.79 -17.80 -6.11
C THR A 27 1.54 -17.09 -7.24
N ASP A 28 0.99 -17.04 -8.45
CA ASP A 28 1.60 -16.34 -9.57
C ASP A 28 1.35 -14.84 -9.57
N THR A 29 0.47 -14.36 -8.69
CA THR A 29 0.18 -12.93 -8.54
C THR A 29 1.37 -12.14 -8.01
N PHE A 30 1.46 -10.88 -8.43
CA PHE A 30 2.42 -9.92 -7.90
C PHE A 30 2.22 -9.72 -6.40
N ILE A 31 0.97 -9.60 -5.92
CA ILE A 31 0.73 -9.36 -4.50
C ILE A 31 1.22 -10.50 -3.60
N TRP A 32 1.10 -11.76 -4.05
CA TRP A 32 1.64 -12.90 -3.33
C TRP A 32 3.16 -12.85 -3.27
N ARG A 33 3.81 -12.67 -4.42
CA ARG A 33 5.28 -12.59 -4.51
C ARG A 33 5.83 -11.44 -3.67
N MET A 34 5.17 -10.30 -3.69
CA MET A 34 5.48 -9.15 -2.84
C MET A 34 5.36 -9.47 -1.35
N SER A 35 4.29 -10.16 -0.96
CA SER A 35 4.07 -10.60 0.42
C SER A 35 5.18 -11.55 0.90
N VAL A 36 5.61 -12.49 0.04
CA VAL A 36 6.73 -13.39 0.35
C VAL A 36 8.03 -12.59 0.55
N LEU A 37 8.32 -11.63 -0.33
CA LEU A 37 9.49 -10.77 -0.19
C LEU A 37 9.48 -9.96 1.11
N GLN A 38 8.31 -9.43 1.51
CA GLN A 38 8.14 -8.73 2.79
C GLN A 38 8.38 -9.63 4.00
N VAL A 39 7.96 -10.90 3.95
CA VAL A 39 8.26 -11.88 5.01
C VAL A 39 9.76 -12.15 5.09
N VAL A 40 10.42 -12.35 3.94
CA VAL A 40 11.87 -12.59 3.87
C VAL A 40 12.64 -11.40 4.43
N GLU A 41 12.27 -10.19 4.00
CA GLU A 41 12.88 -8.95 4.48
C GLU A 41 12.69 -8.81 6.00
N TYR A 42 11.47 -9.01 6.50
CA TYR A 42 11.17 -8.92 7.92
C TYR A 42 12.01 -9.89 8.75
N VAL A 43 12.12 -11.16 8.32
CA VAL A 43 13.00 -12.14 8.98
C VAL A 43 14.46 -11.67 8.95
N GLY A 44 14.94 -11.18 7.81
CA GLY A 44 16.29 -10.61 7.68
C GLY A 44 16.54 -9.46 8.65
N SER A 45 15.58 -8.55 8.78
CA SER A 45 15.66 -7.41 9.70
C SER A 45 15.73 -7.84 11.18
N LEU A 46 15.05 -8.94 11.55
CA LEU A 46 15.11 -9.52 12.89
C LEU A 46 16.49 -10.14 13.19
N LEU A 47 17.12 -10.76 12.18
CA LEU A 47 18.45 -11.38 12.30
C LEU A 47 19.57 -10.34 12.48
N LEU A 48 19.44 -9.15 11.90
CA LEU A 48 20.37 -8.05 12.13
C LEU A 48 20.28 -7.45 13.54
N GLY A 49 19.14 -7.64 14.20
CA GLY A 49 18.95 -7.26 15.59
C GLY A 49 17.49 -6.99 15.90
N SER A 50 16.99 -7.58 16.98
CA SER A 50 15.59 -7.49 17.38
C SER A 50 15.41 -7.49 18.90
N THR A 51 14.22 -7.07 19.33
CA THR A 51 13.71 -7.19 20.70
C THR A 51 12.26 -7.63 20.61
N PHE A 52 11.90 -8.79 21.18
CA PHE A 52 10.53 -9.32 21.22
C PHE A 52 9.78 -9.31 19.86
N GLY A 53 10.45 -9.69 18.77
CA GLY A 53 9.82 -9.68 17.44
C GLY A 53 9.61 -8.27 16.87
N ALA A 54 10.40 -7.30 17.30
CA ALA A 54 10.52 -5.99 16.67
C ALA A 54 11.99 -5.78 16.23
N PRO A 55 12.26 -5.52 14.95
CA PRO A 55 13.61 -5.15 14.49
C PRO A 55 14.08 -3.87 15.18
N LYS A 56 15.38 -3.77 15.46
CA LYS A 56 15.97 -2.53 15.97
C LYS A 56 15.85 -1.42 14.93
N LEU A 57 15.68 -0.19 15.40
CA LEU A 57 15.59 1.01 14.54
C LEU A 57 16.73 1.10 13.52
N CYS A 58 17.95 0.76 13.95
CA CYS A 58 19.13 0.76 13.10
C CYS A 58 19.13 -0.33 12.03
N SER A 59 18.56 -1.51 12.31
CA SER A 59 18.37 -2.55 11.29
C SER A 59 17.46 -2.04 10.18
N LEU A 60 16.32 -1.43 10.55
CA LEU A 60 15.37 -0.85 9.60
C LEU A 60 15.99 0.30 8.80
N TYR A 61 16.74 1.19 9.47
CA TYR A 61 17.44 2.29 8.80
C TYR A 61 18.45 1.78 7.74
N LEU A 62 19.26 0.78 8.09
CA LEU A 62 20.25 0.19 7.17
C LEU A 62 19.59 -0.51 5.98
N LEU A 63 18.43 -1.14 6.19
CA LEU A 63 17.67 -1.84 5.15
C LEU A 63 16.80 -0.91 4.29
N GLY A 64 16.82 0.40 4.55
CA GLY A 64 16.21 1.39 3.66
C GLY A 64 14.89 2.00 4.14
N ALA A 65 14.65 2.02 5.46
CA ALA A 65 13.51 2.75 6.02
C ALA A 65 13.49 4.22 5.57
N SER A 66 12.30 4.81 5.53
CA SER A 66 12.12 6.19 5.09
C SER A 66 12.80 7.12 6.09
N TRP A 67 13.55 8.11 5.60
CA TRP A 67 14.25 9.09 6.43
C TRP A 67 14.51 10.36 5.64
N GLY A 68 13.87 11.47 6.02
CA GLY A 68 13.92 12.74 5.29
C GLY A 68 15.34 13.25 5.01
N PRO A 69 16.22 13.37 6.02
CA PRO A 69 17.60 13.83 5.80
C PRO A 69 18.41 12.97 4.82
N ALA A 70 18.18 11.66 4.81
CA ALA A 70 18.86 10.78 3.85
C ALA A 70 18.29 10.94 2.43
N ILE A 71 16.97 11.13 2.32
CA ILE A 71 16.29 11.40 1.04
C ILE A 71 16.77 12.73 0.46
N ALA A 72 16.86 13.78 1.28
CA ALA A 72 17.43 15.08 0.90
C ALA A 72 18.89 14.97 0.45
N SER A 73 19.63 14.01 0.99
CA SER A 73 21.02 13.69 0.59
C SER A 73 21.11 12.78 -0.65
N GLY A 74 20.00 12.50 -1.34
CA GLY A 74 19.96 11.72 -2.58
C GLY A 74 19.61 10.24 -2.43
N ALA A 75 19.32 9.75 -1.22
CA ALA A 75 18.93 8.35 -1.00
C ALA A 75 17.46 8.07 -1.39
N LEU A 76 17.07 8.39 -2.63
CA LEU A 76 15.69 8.33 -3.13
C LEU A 76 15.07 6.93 -3.09
N TRP A 77 15.87 5.87 -3.06
CA TRP A 77 15.37 4.49 -2.86
C TRP A 77 14.63 4.31 -1.53
N ARG A 78 14.88 5.19 -0.54
CA ARG A 78 14.14 5.24 0.74
C ARG A 78 12.70 5.74 0.58
N LEU A 79 12.25 6.09 -0.62
CA LEU A 79 10.84 6.30 -0.94
C LEU A 79 10.14 4.99 -1.38
N PHE A 80 10.90 3.94 -1.73
CA PHE A 80 10.36 2.66 -2.20
C PHE A 80 10.58 1.51 -1.21
N LEU A 81 11.81 1.34 -0.72
CA LEU A 81 12.16 0.26 0.21
C LEU A 81 11.34 0.21 1.52
N PRO A 82 10.79 1.32 2.08
CA PRO A 82 9.94 1.24 3.27
C PRO A 82 8.74 0.31 3.13
N MET A 83 8.23 0.13 1.90
CA MET A 83 7.13 -0.81 1.62
C MET A 83 7.47 -2.27 1.97
N MET A 84 8.75 -2.61 2.08
CA MET A 84 9.22 -3.97 2.39
C MET A 84 9.35 -4.20 3.89
N LEU A 85 9.65 -3.12 4.61
CA LEU A 85 10.09 -3.12 6.00
C LEU A 85 8.90 -3.12 6.96
N HIS A 86 9.03 -3.79 8.10
CA HIS A 86 7.97 -3.85 9.11
C HIS A 86 8.53 -3.70 10.53
N ALA A 87 7.83 -2.89 11.33
CA ALA A 87 8.27 -2.50 12.68
C ALA A 87 8.14 -3.60 13.74
N ASN A 88 7.24 -4.57 13.55
CA ASN A 88 7.01 -5.68 14.48
C ASN A 88 6.09 -6.76 13.85
N THR A 89 5.91 -7.87 14.56
CA THR A 89 5.14 -9.04 14.10
C THR A 89 3.67 -8.71 13.81
N LEU A 90 3.00 -7.93 14.67
CA LEU A 90 1.61 -7.55 14.43
C LEU A 90 1.50 -6.63 13.22
N HIS A 91 2.46 -5.71 13.05
CA HIS A 91 2.50 -4.79 11.94
C HIS A 91 2.61 -5.52 10.60
N ILE A 92 3.53 -6.49 10.44
CA ILE A 92 3.58 -7.30 9.22
C ILE A 92 2.32 -8.16 9.04
N PHE A 93 1.82 -8.80 10.10
CA PHE A 93 0.63 -9.63 10.01
C PHE A 93 -0.57 -8.88 9.43
N PHE A 94 -0.90 -7.71 9.97
CA PHE A 94 -2.06 -6.93 9.50
C PHE A 94 -1.85 -6.35 8.10
N ASN A 95 -0.63 -5.95 7.74
CA ASN A 95 -0.32 -5.50 6.39
C ASN A 95 -0.52 -6.62 5.36
N LEU A 96 0.06 -7.80 5.62
CA LEU A 96 -0.06 -8.94 4.72
C LEU A 96 -1.51 -9.41 4.61
N PHE A 97 -2.21 -9.52 5.74
CA PHE A 97 -3.62 -9.92 5.74
C PHE A 97 -4.46 -8.96 4.89
N PHE A 98 -4.34 -7.65 5.14
CA PHE A 98 -5.12 -6.64 4.44
C PHE A 98 -4.79 -6.60 2.94
N GLN A 99 -3.51 -6.55 2.59
CA GLN A 99 -3.10 -6.41 1.19
C GLN A 99 -3.44 -7.67 0.38
N LEU A 100 -3.34 -8.87 0.97
CA LEU A 100 -3.71 -10.10 0.27
C LEU A 100 -5.23 -10.19 0.12
N ARG A 101 -6.00 -9.80 1.15
CA ARG A 101 -7.47 -9.84 1.15
C ARG A 101 -8.08 -9.03 0.01
N ILE A 102 -7.49 -7.88 -0.32
CA ILE A 102 -7.96 -6.97 -1.36
C ILE A 102 -7.18 -7.18 -2.67
N GLY A 103 -5.86 -7.37 -2.57
CA GLY A 103 -4.94 -7.36 -3.70
C GLY A 103 -5.15 -8.50 -4.68
N PHE A 104 -5.54 -9.70 -4.25
CA PHE A 104 -5.82 -10.79 -5.19
C PHE A 104 -6.95 -10.45 -6.15
N GLY A 105 -8.08 -9.95 -5.62
CA GLY A 105 -9.23 -9.56 -6.42
C GLY A 105 -8.90 -8.40 -7.36
N MET A 106 -8.22 -7.37 -6.83
CA MET A 106 -7.81 -6.21 -7.63
C MET A 106 -6.80 -6.58 -8.71
N GLU A 107 -5.81 -7.42 -8.43
CA GLU A 107 -4.83 -7.82 -9.42
C GLU A 107 -5.48 -8.59 -10.57
N LYS A 108 -6.44 -9.46 -10.27
CA LYS A 108 -7.22 -10.17 -11.28
C LYS A 108 -8.06 -9.21 -12.13
N GLN A 109 -8.64 -8.19 -11.52
CA GLN A 109 -9.49 -7.21 -12.20
C GLN A 109 -8.69 -6.25 -13.10
N PHE A 110 -7.62 -5.67 -12.57
CA PHE A 110 -6.80 -4.69 -13.30
C PHE A 110 -5.76 -5.33 -14.21
N GLY A 111 -5.43 -6.60 -13.97
CA GLY A 111 -4.27 -7.28 -14.53
C GLY A 111 -2.97 -6.87 -13.83
N ARG A 112 -2.01 -7.81 -13.81
CA ARG A 112 -0.74 -7.70 -13.08
C ARG A 112 0.01 -6.38 -13.30
N ARG A 113 0.09 -5.90 -14.54
CA ARG A 113 0.86 -4.69 -14.88
C ARG A 113 0.26 -3.43 -14.26
N LYS A 114 -1.04 -3.21 -14.44
CA LYS A 114 -1.73 -2.04 -13.86
C LYS A 114 -1.74 -2.12 -12.34
N PHE A 115 -1.99 -3.30 -11.77
CA PHE A 115 -1.97 -3.50 -10.33
C PHE A 115 -0.59 -3.22 -9.70
N CYS A 116 0.49 -3.68 -10.33
CA CYS A 116 1.85 -3.40 -9.88
C CYS A 116 2.13 -1.89 -9.84
N LEU A 117 1.71 -1.15 -10.88
CA LEU A 117 1.82 0.32 -10.92
C LEU A 117 1.00 0.97 -9.81
N LEU A 118 -0.25 0.57 -9.61
CA LEU A 118 -1.11 1.09 -8.55
C LEU A 118 -0.47 0.88 -7.17
N TYR A 119 -0.01 -0.34 -6.88
CA TYR A 119 0.57 -0.69 -5.59
C TYR A 119 1.88 0.09 -5.31
N LEU A 120 2.82 0.09 -6.26
CA LEU A 120 4.13 0.71 -6.08
C LEU A 120 4.04 2.24 -6.07
N PHE A 121 3.22 2.82 -6.95
CA PHE A 121 3.04 4.27 -7.01
C PHE A 121 2.33 4.81 -5.77
N SER A 122 1.32 4.09 -5.27
CA SER A 122 0.68 4.47 -4.00
C SER A 122 1.65 4.46 -2.84
N GLY A 123 2.48 3.43 -2.73
CA GLY A 123 3.48 3.37 -1.66
C GLY A 123 4.53 4.47 -1.78
N PHE A 124 5.02 4.73 -3.00
CA PHE A 124 5.95 5.82 -3.29
C PHE A 124 5.39 7.19 -2.88
N LEU A 125 4.22 7.57 -3.38
CA LEU A 125 3.66 8.89 -3.11
C LEU A 125 3.19 9.03 -1.65
N GLY A 126 2.72 7.94 -1.04
CA GLY A 126 2.47 7.90 0.41
C GLY A 126 3.73 8.17 1.22
N ASN A 127 4.83 7.46 0.95
CA ASN A 127 6.11 7.68 1.63
C ASN A 127 6.66 9.09 1.39
N LEU A 128 6.44 9.66 0.19
CA LEU A 128 6.86 11.01 -0.13
C LEU A 128 6.09 12.06 0.69
N LEU A 129 4.76 11.96 0.76
CA LEU A 129 3.93 12.86 1.56
C LEU A 129 4.21 12.72 3.07
N SER A 130 4.48 11.51 3.53
CA SER A 130 4.93 11.24 4.90
C SER A 130 6.20 12.02 5.24
N VAL A 131 7.22 11.93 4.38
CA VAL A 131 8.52 12.61 4.59
C VAL A 131 8.39 14.13 4.56
N VAL A 132 7.54 14.66 3.68
CA VAL A 132 7.26 16.11 3.66
C VAL A 132 6.60 16.56 4.96
N ALA A 133 5.65 15.77 5.47
CA ALA A 133 4.91 16.13 6.68
C ALA A 133 5.73 15.96 7.97
N ASP A 134 6.55 14.91 8.07
CA ASP A 134 7.41 14.64 9.22
C ASP A 134 8.77 14.06 8.78
N PRO A 135 9.72 14.92 8.39
CA PRO A 135 11.04 14.53 7.88
C PRO A 135 11.85 13.65 8.83
N MET A 136 11.60 13.81 10.13
CA MET A 136 12.35 13.18 11.22
C MET A 136 11.67 11.92 11.73
N LYS A 137 10.64 11.44 11.03
CA LYS A 137 10.01 10.16 11.28
C LYS A 137 10.66 9.08 10.46
N LEU A 138 11.17 8.05 11.14
CA LEU A 138 11.57 6.82 10.47
C LEU A 138 10.33 5.98 10.18
N ALA A 139 9.92 5.94 8.92
CA ALA A 139 8.71 5.23 8.49
C ALA A 139 9.03 3.94 7.73
N VAL A 140 8.22 2.91 7.99
CA VAL A 140 8.25 1.58 7.36
C VAL A 140 6.82 1.05 7.22
N GLY A 141 6.62 0.09 6.33
CA GLY A 141 5.39 -0.67 6.20
C GLY A 141 4.81 -0.59 4.81
N ALA A 142 4.23 -1.70 4.37
CA ALA A 142 3.44 -1.79 3.14
C ALA A 142 2.13 -0.97 3.19
N SER A 143 1.80 -0.40 4.34
CA SER A 143 0.51 0.24 4.60
C SER A 143 0.24 1.44 3.71
N THR A 144 1.26 2.17 3.24
CA THR A 144 1.08 3.23 2.24
C THR A 144 0.51 2.68 0.93
N SER A 145 1.01 1.54 0.45
CA SER A 145 0.42 0.81 -0.69
C SER A 145 -0.95 0.22 -0.35
N GLY A 146 -1.12 -0.32 0.85
CA GLY A 146 -2.41 -0.87 1.32
C GLY A 146 -3.53 0.18 1.31
N PHE A 147 -3.32 1.33 1.94
CA PHE A 147 -4.25 2.46 1.85
C PHE A 147 -4.41 2.95 0.42
N GLY A 148 -3.38 2.85 -0.41
CA GLY A 148 -3.48 3.00 -1.86
C GLY A 148 -4.55 2.14 -2.50
N LEU A 149 -4.60 0.84 -2.16
CA LEU A 149 -5.64 -0.05 -2.65
C LEU A 149 -7.05 0.39 -2.19
N LEU A 150 -7.21 0.98 -1.00
CA LEU A 150 -8.49 1.60 -0.62
C LEU A 150 -8.83 2.80 -1.51
N GLY A 151 -7.83 3.62 -1.83
CA GLY A 151 -7.97 4.73 -2.79
C GLY A 151 -8.41 4.26 -4.17
N VAL A 152 -7.80 3.17 -4.66
CA VAL A 152 -8.21 2.52 -5.91
C VAL A 152 -9.67 2.10 -5.84
N TRP A 153 -10.07 1.40 -4.77
CA TRP A 153 -11.46 0.96 -4.60
C TRP A 153 -12.43 2.15 -4.56
N ALA A 154 -12.06 3.24 -3.87
CA ALA A 154 -12.87 4.45 -3.83
C ALA A 154 -13.05 5.07 -5.23
N ALA A 155 -11.99 5.12 -6.03
CA ALA A 155 -12.07 5.60 -7.41
C ALA A 155 -12.97 4.70 -8.27
N GLU A 156 -12.90 3.38 -8.11
CA GLU A 156 -13.79 2.45 -8.81
C GLU A 156 -15.25 2.68 -8.44
N VAL A 157 -15.57 2.74 -7.14
CA VAL A 157 -16.93 3.01 -6.67
C VAL A 157 -17.47 4.32 -7.25
N LEU A 158 -16.63 5.36 -7.29
CA LEU A 158 -17.00 6.67 -7.85
C LEU A 158 -17.26 6.59 -9.37
N LEU A 159 -16.36 5.96 -10.12
CA LEU A 159 -16.44 5.87 -11.59
C LEU A 159 -17.59 4.97 -12.05
N THR A 160 -17.85 3.88 -11.34
CA THR A 160 -18.88 2.89 -11.71
C THR A 160 -20.18 3.07 -10.94
N TRP A 161 -20.37 4.20 -10.24
CA TRP A 161 -21.50 4.41 -9.32
C TRP A 161 -22.87 4.08 -9.95
N ASP A 162 -23.08 4.50 -11.19
CA ASP A 162 -24.32 4.27 -11.93
C ASP A 162 -24.51 2.81 -12.37
N LEU A 163 -23.42 2.07 -12.55
CA LEU A 163 -23.42 0.67 -12.93
C LEU A 163 -23.66 -0.28 -11.74
N LEU A 164 -23.41 0.17 -10.51
CA LEU A 164 -23.54 -0.68 -9.33
C LEU A 164 -24.99 -1.09 -9.02
N GLY A 165 -25.99 -0.31 -9.45
CA GLY A 165 -27.41 -0.63 -9.25
C GLY A 165 -27.76 -1.04 -7.81
N GLU A 166 -28.39 -2.20 -7.65
CA GLU A 166 -28.78 -2.76 -6.34
C GLU A 166 -27.59 -3.21 -5.48
N SER A 167 -26.39 -3.35 -6.06
CA SER A 167 -25.18 -3.74 -5.31
C SER A 167 -24.59 -2.60 -4.49
N ARG A 168 -25.02 -1.35 -4.69
CA ARG A 168 -24.47 -0.16 -4.00
C ARG A 168 -24.39 -0.31 -2.48
N PRO A 169 -25.44 -0.69 -1.74
CA PRO A 169 -25.37 -0.79 -0.28
C PRO A 169 -24.34 -1.83 0.18
N LYS A 170 -24.25 -2.96 -0.52
CA LYS A 170 -23.30 -4.02 -0.22
C LYS A 170 -21.86 -3.56 -0.46
N VAL A 171 -21.59 -2.90 -1.59
CA VAL A 171 -20.26 -2.37 -1.92
C VAL A 171 -19.84 -1.31 -0.90
N LEU A 172 -20.73 -0.36 -0.58
CA LEU A 172 -20.46 0.67 0.43
C LEU A 172 -20.24 0.09 1.82
N MET A 173 -21.04 -0.89 2.23
CA MET A 173 -20.87 -1.55 3.53
C MET A 173 -19.51 -2.24 3.62
N TRP A 174 -19.08 -2.97 2.58
CA TRP A 174 -17.77 -3.61 2.56
C TRP A 174 -16.62 -2.61 2.52
N PHE A 175 -16.75 -1.55 1.73
CA PHE A 175 -15.77 -0.46 1.69
C PHE A 175 -15.66 0.22 3.06
N ALA A 176 -16.79 0.58 3.68
CA ALA A 176 -16.84 1.19 5.00
C ALA A 176 -16.26 0.27 6.08
N PHE A 177 -16.59 -1.02 6.04
CA PHE A 177 -16.02 -2.02 6.96
C PHE A 177 -14.50 -2.08 6.85
N MET A 178 -13.94 -2.14 5.63
CA MET A 178 -12.49 -2.16 5.43
C MET A 178 -11.82 -0.86 5.85
N LEU A 179 -12.39 0.28 5.45
CA LEU A 179 -11.87 1.61 5.82
C LEU A 179 -11.86 1.79 7.35
N LEU A 180 -12.97 1.46 8.02
CA LEU A 180 -13.07 1.56 9.47
C LEU A 180 -12.09 0.60 10.16
N SER A 181 -11.94 -0.63 9.66
CA SER A 181 -10.98 -1.60 10.19
C SER A 181 -9.55 -1.05 10.11
N CYS A 182 -9.17 -0.45 8.98
CA CYS A 182 -7.87 0.18 8.81
C CYS A 182 -7.68 1.37 9.77
N ILE A 183 -8.67 2.25 9.89
CA ILE A 183 -8.61 3.41 10.81
C ILE A 183 -8.49 2.94 12.27
N MET A 184 -9.26 1.93 12.68
CA MET A 184 -9.19 1.38 14.04
C MET A 184 -7.84 0.75 14.33
N MET A 185 -7.29 -0.05 13.41
CA MET A 185 -5.94 -0.61 13.54
C MET A 185 -4.85 0.46 13.58
N SER A 186 -5.01 1.52 12.79
CA SER A 186 -4.14 2.69 12.84
C SER A 186 -4.25 3.45 14.17
N ALA A 187 -5.44 3.55 14.76
CA ALA A 187 -5.66 4.29 16.00
C ALA A 187 -5.09 3.60 17.25
N VAL A 188 -5.06 2.25 17.27
CA VAL A 188 -4.55 1.47 18.42
C VAL A 188 -3.04 1.18 18.33
N SER A 189 -2.42 1.47 17.19
CA SER A 189 -1.00 1.23 16.97
C SER A 189 -0.19 2.48 17.34
N PRO A 190 0.91 2.36 18.11
CA PRO A 190 1.80 3.49 18.36
C PRO A 190 2.56 3.87 17.08
N ASN A 191 2.88 5.17 16.92
CA ASN A 191 3.71 5.71 15.85
C ASN A 191 3.18 5.54 14.41
N VAL A 192 1.85 5.49 14.22
CA VAL A 192 1.26 5.40 12.89
C VAL A 192 1.53 6.62 12.03
N ASP A 193 1.75 6.37 10.74
CA ASP A 193 1.99 7.37 9.73
C ASP A 193 0.70 7.74 8.97
N PHE A 194 -0.08 8.64 9.57
CA PHE A 194 -1.35 9.10 8.98
C PHE A 194 -1.18 9.84 7.65
N MET A 195 -0.10 10.63 7.50
CA MET A 195 0.16 11.34 6.26
C MET A 195 0.61 10.38 5.15
N GLY A 196 1.39 9.35 5.50
CA GLY A 196 1.70 8.26 4.58
C GLY A 196 0.46 7.49 4.13
N HIS A 197 -0.46 7.18 5.06
CA HIS A 197 -1.73 6.50 4.75
C HIS A 197 -2.62 7.34 3.84
N PHE A 198 -2.80 8.63 4.18
CA PHE A 198 -3.57 9.56 3.36
C PHE A 198 -2.95 9.73 1.97
N GLY A 199 -1.63 9.95 1.89
CA GLY A 199 -0.92 10.10 0.63
C GLY A 199 -1.02 8.86 -0.24
N GLY A 200 -0.92 7.66 0.36
CA GLY A 200 -1.12 6.40 -0.33
C GLY A 200 -2.53 6.28 -0.93
N ALA A 201 -3.57 6.53 -0.13
CA ALA A 201 -4.95 6.50 -0.58
C ALA A 201 -5.23 7.53 -1.69
N LEU A 202 -4.74 8.76 -1.54
CA LEU A 202 -4.86 9.79 -2.55
C LEU A 202 -4.17 9.39 -3.87
N ALA A 203 -2.96 8.84 -3.78
CA ALA A 203 -2.20 8.37 -4.93
C ALA A 203 -2.91 7.23 -5.67
N GLY A 204 -3.45 6.26 -4.91
CA GLY A 204 -4.20 5.14 -5.49
C GLY A 204 -5.47 5.60 -6.18
N PHE A 205 -6.22 6.52 -5.56
CA PHE A 205 -7.41 7.11 -6.14
C PHE A 205 -7.09 7.85 -7.46
N LEU A 206 -6.12 8.75 -7.43
CA LEU A 206 -5.75 9.53 -8.61
C LEU A 206 -5.24 8.64 -9.75
N LEU A 207 -4.36 7.69 -9.45
CA LEU A 207 -3.80 6.80 -10.47
C LEU A 207 -4.86 5.84 -11.02
N ALA A 208 -5.80 5.35 -10.20
CA ALA A 208 -6.93 4.56 -10.67
C ALA A 208 -7.82 5.35 -11.64
N VAL A 209 -8.12 6.63 -11.34
CA VAL A 209 -8.85 7.50 -12.28
C VAL A 209 -8.08 7.69 -13.59
N ILE A 210 -6.76 7.90 -13.53
CA ILE A 210 -5.92 8.05 -14.73
C ILE A 210 -5.93 6.77 -15.59
N LEU A 211 -5.77 5.60 -14.95
CA LEU A 211 -5.67 4.30 -15.61
C LEU A 211 -7.02 3.67 -15.95
N ALA A 212 -8.12 4.26 -15.49
CA ALA A 212 -9.47 3.81 -15.78
C ALA A 212 -9.66 3.69 -17.29
N ASP A 213 -10.21 2.56 -17.71
CA ASP A 213 -10.50 2.23 -19.10
C ASP A 213 -11.95 1.80 -19.18
N MET A 214 -12.82 2.75 -19.49
CA MET A 214 -14.27 2.59 -19.44
C MET A 214 -14.86 2.76 -20.84
N PRO A 215 -15.74 1.85 -21.30
CA PRO A 215 -16.46 2.00 -22.57
C PRO A 215 -17.28 3.29 -22.62
N GLU A 216 -17.41 3.89 -23.80
CA GLU A 216 -18.03 5.22 -23.97
C GLU A 216 -19.45 5.30 -23.43
N GLU A 217 -20.23 4.25 -23.67
CA GLU A 217 -21.61 4.12 -23.22
C GLU A 217 -21.77 4.12 -21.69
N HIS A 218 -20.69 3.82 -20.94
CA HIS A 218 -20.70 3.77 -19.48
C HIS A 218 -19.99 4.96 -18.83
N ARG A 219 -19.34 5.85 -19.60
CA ARG A 219 -18.59 6.97 -19.05
C ARG A 219 -19.53 8.00 -18.42
N PRO A 220 -19.34 8.39 -17.15
CA PRO A 220 -20.07 9.52 -16.61
C PRO A 220 -19.69 10.82 -17.35
N PRO A 221 -20.57 11.84 -17.39
CA PRO A 221 -20.31 13.08 -18.14
C PRO A 221 -19.01 13.80 -17.72
N TRP A 222 -18.60 13.64 -16.47
CA TRP A 222 -17.40 14.25 -15.88
C TRP A 222 -16.12 13.42 -16.07
N TYR A 223 -16.18 12.23 -16.69
CA TYR A 223 -15.07 11.29 -16.81
C TYR A 223 -13.80 11.91 -17.40
N GLY A 224 -13.90 12.60 -18.54
CA GLY A 224 -12.75 13.23 -19.20
C GLY A 224 -12.11 14.35 -18.37
N ALA A 225 -12.93 15.16 -17.70
CA ALA A 225 -12.48 16.21 -16.80
C ALA A 225 -11.76 15.62 -15.57
N ALA A 226 -12.33 14.57 -14.95
CA ALA A 226 -11.72 13.88 -13.83
C ALA A 226 -10.35 13.28 -14.18
N LYS A 227 -10.20 12.66 -15.36
CA LYS A 227 -8.89 12.15 -15.82
C LYS A 227 -7.87 13.26 -16.01
N THR A 228 -8.28 14.38 -16.60
CA THR A 228 -7.39 15.53 -16.81
C THR A 228 -6.98 16.13 -15.47
N LEU A 229 -7.92 16.36 -14.56
CA LEU A 229 -7.65 16.89 -13.23
C LEU A 229 -6.74 15.95 -12.44
N ALA A 230 -7.00 14.64 -12.48
CA ALA A 230 -6.18 13.65 -11.78
C ALA A 230 -4.73 13.65 -12.28
N LYS A 231 -4.49 13.79 -13.59
CA LYS A 231 -3.13 13.92 -14.14
C LYS A 231 -2.40 15.16 -13.60
N HIS A 232 -3.05 16.32 -13.63
CA HIS A 232 -2.46 17.57 -13.15
C HIS A 232 -2.22 17.53 -11.64
N ALA A 233 -3.21 17.07 -10.86
CA ALA A 233 -3.08 16.91 -9.42
C ALA A 233 -1.93 15.95 -9.06
N THR A 234 -1.82 14.82 -9.76
CA THR A 234 -0.73 13.86 -9.55
C THR A 234 0.63 14.49 -9.87
N ALA A 235 0.75 15.19 -11.00
CA ALA A 235 1.99 15.85 -11.39
C ALA A 235 2.42 16.92 -10.37
N LEU A 236 1.47 17.76 -9.93
CA LEU A 236 1.72 18.80 -8.93
C LEU A 236 2.12 18.22 -7.58
N LEU A 237 1.43 17.17 -7.11
CA LEU A 237 1.76 16.50 -5.85
C LEU A 237 3.15 15.87 -5.91
N VAL A 238 3.45 15.10 -6.96
CA VAL A 238 4.76 14.45 -7.09
C VAL A 238 5.88 15.48 -7.20
N LEU A 239 5.75 16.47 -8.09
CA LEU A 239 6.81 17.47 -8.29
C LEU A 239 6.97 18.37 -7.07
N GLY A 240 5.86 18.87 -6.50
CA GLY A 240 5.88 19.71 -5.32
C GLY A 240 6.50 19.01 -4.12
N SER A 241 6.03 17.80 -3.81
CA SER A 241 6.54 17.04 -2.67
C SER A 241 7.97 16.54 -2.87
N LEU A 242 8.40 16.22 -4.10
CA LEU A 242 9.81 15.88 -4.37
C LEU A 242 10.72 17.09 -4.18
N LEU A 243 10.32 18.26 -4.69
CA LEU A 243 11.08 19.50 -4.51
C LEU A 243 11.22 19.83 -3.03
N GLU A 244 10.13 19.72 -2.27
CA GLU A 244 10.14 19.94 -0.83
C GLU A 244 11.02 18.92 -0.10
N ALA A 245 10.87 17.62 -0.41
CA ALA A 245 11.67 16.56 0.20
C ALA A 245 13.19 16.72 -0.04
N VAL A 246 13.58 17.21 -1.22
CA VAL A 246 14.99 17.50 -1.54
C VAL A 246 15.46 18.82 -0.91
N ALA A 247 14.55 19.78 -0.72
CA ALA A 247 14.84 21.07 -0.09
C ALA A 247 14.96 21.03 1.44
N LEU A 248 14.56 19.92 2.09
CA LEU A 248 14.67 19.72 3.54
C LEU A 248 16.08 19.91 4.11
N GLY A 249 17.11 19.92 3.26
CA GLY A 249 18.51 20.02 3.66
C GLY A 249 19.03 18.72 4.28
N PRO A 250 20.34 18.44 4.22
CA PRO A 250 20.91 17.20 4.76
C PRO A 250 21.00 17.21 6.31
N ASP A 251 20.62 18.30 6.96
CA ASP A 251 20.89 18.57 8.37
C ASP A 251 19.85 17.93 9.28
N GLY A 252 19.92 16.61 9.40
CA GLY A 252 19.22 15.87 10.46
C GLY A 252 20.12 14.80 11.06
N PRO A 253 20.04 14.54 12.39
CA PRO A 253 20.84 13.52 13.02
C PRO A 253 20.60 12.17 12.34
N LEU A 254 21.65 11.59 11.76
CA LEU A 254 21.60 10.19 11.39
C LEU A 254 21.41 9.36 12.67
N PRO A 255 20.53 8.34 12.67
CA PRO A 255 20.48 7.40 13.78
C PRO A 255 21.90 6.89 14.05
N ARG A 256 22.39 7.07 15.29
CA ARG A 256 23.75 6.63 15.68
C ARG A 256 23.79 5.10 15.72
N CYS A 257 23.93 4.49 14.55
CA CYS A 257 23.79 3.04 14.43
C CYS A 257 25.06 2.26 14.74
N GLY A 258 26.21 2.93 14.92
CA GLY A 258 27.49 2.25 15.07
C GLY A 258 27.71 1.21 13.96
N THR A 259 28.65 0.29 14.17
CA THR A 259 28.69 -0.94 13.38
C THR A 259 27.69 -1.93 13.99
N VAL A 260 26.45 -1.94 13.49
CA VAL A 260 25.46 -3.01 13.74
C VAL A 260 26.05 -4.40 13.39
N LEU A 261 27.14 -4.42 12.62
CA LEU A 261 27.94 -5.59 12.23
C LEU A 261 29.14 -5.90 13.15
N ARG A 262 29.23 -5.41 14.40
CA ARG A 262 30.22 -6.00 15.32
C ARG A 262 29.69 -7.34 15.81
N PRO A 263 30.26 -8.50 15.41
CA PRO A 263 29.97 -9.74 16.12
C PRO A 263 30.28 -9.51 17.60
N ARG A 264 29.44 -10.05 18.50
CA ARG A 264 29.75 -10.10 19.93
C ARG A 264 31.21 -10.56 20.03
N GLN A 265 32.09 -9.71 20.55
CA GLN A 265 33.38 -10.19 21.04
C GLN A 265 33.03 -11.19 22.13
N LEU A 266 33.17 -12.47 21.82
CA LEU A 266 33.10 -13.52 22.83
C LEU A 266 34.21 -13.20 23.83
N PRO A 267 33.92 -13.15 25.14
CA PRO A 267 34.99 -13.05 26.13
C PRO A 267 35.83 -14.31 26.00
N PHE A 268 37.12 -14.13 25.66
CA PHE A 268 38.15 -15.13 25.90
C PHE A 268 38.52 -15.10 27.39
#